data_AF-W8B268-F1
#
_entry.id   AF-W8B268-F1
#
_cell.length_a   1.000
_cell.length_b   1.000
_cell.length_c   1.000
_cell.angle_alpha   90.00
_cell.angle_beta   90.00
_cell.angle_gamma   90.00
#
_symmetry.space_group_name_H-M   'P 1'
#
loop_
_entity.id
_entity.type
_entity.pdbx_description
1 polymer ?
#
loop_
_entity_poly.entity_id
_entity_poly.type
_entity_poly.pdbx_seq_one_letter_code
_entity_poly.pdbx_strand_id
1 'polypeptide(L)'
;MVVPATVNFLKSKWRIFASAHPLAKGVICYSVVFPTSCFLQQTIEGKDFKDYDWMRILRYGLFGSCYVAPTLYAWLRCASTMWPQTNLRVGALKAAVEQISYAPFATTSFYFGMSLLEGKGFDGAVEEVKDKFPKTLEIAICIIPLLQTINFGLIPEPKRIFFNSFYNIFWLTFISHTHRMNDKAKAQQAQLQAQPRQQLKQFQHHLSVPKNESFIPKANNVLAL
;
A
#
# COMPACT_ATOMS: atom_id res chain seq x y z
N MET A 1 37.70 -16.55 13.44
CA MET A 1 37.40 -15.13 13.24
C MET A 1 37.14 -14.49 14.60
N VAL A 2 38.14 -13.83 15.19
CA VAL A 2 38.02 -13.23 16.55
C VAL A 2 37.24 -11.92 16.41
N VAL A 3 36.00 -11.90 16.88
CA VAL A 3 35.18 -10.69 16.90
C VAL A 3 35.77 -9.73 17.95
N PRO A 4 36.11 -8.47 17.58
CA PRO A 4 36.75 -7.52 18.49
C PRO A 4 35.94 -7.31 19.78
N ALA A 5 36.61 -7.12 20.91
CA ALA A 5 35.96 -6.93 22.22
C ALA A 5 34.96 -5.76 22.22
N THR A 6 35.22 -4.72 21.43
CA THR A 6 34.31 -3.60 21.17
C THR A 6 33.01 -4.03 20.50
N VAL A 7 33.06 -4.95 19.53
CA VAL A 7 31.86 -5.48 18.86
C VAL A 7 31.05 -6.37 19.81
N ASN A 8 31.71 -7.13 20.69
CA ASN A 8 31.03 -7.93 21.71
C ASN A 8 30.38 -7.05 22.78
N PHE A 9 31.05 -5.96 23.18
CA PHE A 9 30.50 -4.95 24.08
C PHE A 9 29.29 -4.23 23.47
N LEU A 10 29.39 -3.80 22.19
CA LEU A 10 28.29 -3.18 21.46
C LEU A 10 27.11 -4.15 21.30
N LYS A 11 27.36 -5.41 20.95
CA LYS A 11 26.33 -6.46 20.86
C LYS A 11 25.65 -6.71 22.21
N SER A 12 26.40 -6.67 23.30
CA SER A 12 25.89 -6.80 24.68
C SER A 12 24.98 -5.63 25.04
N LYS A 13 25.45 -4.38 24.87
CA LYS A 13 24.67 -3.17 25.15
C LYS A 13 23.43 -3.07 24.27
N TRP A 14 23.56 -3.37 22.98
CA TRP A 14 22.43 -3.43 22.05
C TRP A 14 21.41 -4.49 22.47
N ARG A 15 21.85 -5.67 22.92
CA ARG A 15 20.95 -6.72 23.41
C ARG A 15 20.18 -6.27 24.65
N ILE A 16 20.84 -5.62 25.60
CA ILE A 16 20.22 -5.08 26.82
C ILE A 16 19.20 -3.99 26.46
N PHE A 17 19.58 -3.05 25.59
CA PHE A 17 18.69 -1.98 25.13
C PHE A 17 17.50 -2.51 24.33
N ALA A 18 17.72 -3.43 23.40
CA ALA A 18 16.67 -4.05 22.58
C ALA A 18 15.70 -4.91 23.40
N SER A 19 16.17 -5.48 24.52
CA SER A 19 15.32 -6.19 25.49
C SER A 19 14.57 -5.24 26.42
N ALA A 20 15.15 -4.08 26.77
CA ALA A 20 14.52 -3.07 27.61
C ALA A 20 13.46 -2.23 26.86
N HIS A 21 13.65 -2.02 25.56
CA HIS A 21 12.76 -1.20 24.73
C HIS A 21 12.39 -1.90 23.40
N PRO A 22 11.52 -2.92 23.42
CA PRO A 22 11.15 -3.63 22.20
C PRO A 22 10.43 -2.72 21.19
N LEU A 23 9.74 -1.68 21.67
CA LEU A 23 9.16 -0.62 20.84
C LEU A 23 10.24 0.16 20.08
N ALA A 24 11.35 0.56 20.73
CA ALA A 24 12.41 1.32 20.10
C ALA A 24 13.07 0.54 18.95
N LYS A 25 13.24 -0.78 19.13
CA LYS A 25 13.71 -1.67 18.06
C LYS A 25 12.77 -1.67 16.85
N GLY A 26 11.46 -1.75 17.09
CA GLY A 26 10.45 -1.64 16.04
C GLY A 26 10.54 -0.30 15.31
N VAL A 27 10.54 0.81 16.06
CA VAL A 27 10.63 2.16 15.50
C VAL A 27 11.88 2.32 14.62
N ILE A 28 13.04 1.88 15.08
CA ILE A 28 14.29 1.94 14.30
C ILE A 28 14.16 1.11 13.02
N CYS A 29 13.71 -0.14 13.10
CA CYS A 29 13.57 -0.99 11.91
C CYS A 29 12.59 -0.38 10.90
N TYR A 30 11.41 0.06 11.33
CA TYR A 30 10.39 0.61 10.44
C TYR A 30 10.75 1.97 9.88
N SER A 31 11.52 2.79 10.61
CA SER A 31 12.07 4.06 10.12
C SER A 31 13.04 3.86 8.96
N VAL A 32 13.64 2.67 8.80
CA VAL A 32 14.52 2.34 7.68
C VAL A 32 13.75 1.63 6.58
N VAL A 33 12.92 0.64 6.94
CA VAL A 33 12.18 -0.20 5.98
C VAL A 33 11.28 0.61 5.06
N PHE A 34 10.45 1.51 5.62
CA PHE A 34 9.47 2.27 4.85
C PHE A 34 10.11 3.27 3.87
N PRO A 35 11.09 4.10 4.28
CA PRO A 35 11.85 4.93 3.36
C PRO A 35 12.59 4.11 2.31
N THR A 36 13.19 2.98 2.71
CA THR A 36 13.92 2.10 1.79
C THR A 36 12.99 1.52 0.72
N SER A 37 11.78 1.06 1.09
CA SER A 37 10.81 0.59 0.10
C SER A 37 10.36 1.70 -0.85
N CYS A 38 10.19 2.93 -0.36
CA CYS A 38 9.83 4.06 -1.21
C CYS A 38 10.98 4.44 -2.16
N PHE A 39 12.22 4.38 -1.68
CA PHE A 39 13.40 4.59 -2.50
C PHE A 39 13.53 3.55 -3.60
N LEU A 40 13.41 2.25 -3.26
CA LEU A 40 13.42 1.15 -4.23
C LEU A 40 12.29 1.29 -5.24
N GLN A 41 11.09 1.65 -4.79
CA GLN A 41 9.98 1.96 -5.67
C GLN A 41 10.40 3.03 -6.68
N GLN A 42 10.84 4.21 -6.24
CA GLN A 42 11.23 5.31 -7.13
C GLN A 42 12.37 4.95 -8.09
N THR A 43 13.29 4.08 -7.65
CA THR A 43 14.35 3.52 -8.50
C THR A 43 13.76 2.66 -9.63
N ILE A 44 12.84 1.75 -9.32
CA ILE A 44 12.14 0.91 -10.31
C ILE A 44 11.26 1.74 -11.24
N GLU A 45 10.80 2.91 -10.79
CA GLU A 45 10.07 3.85 -11.64
C GLU A 45 10.95 4.51 -12.71
N GLY A 46 12.27 4.34 -12.66
CA GLY A 46 13.23 4.90 -13.60
C GLY A 46 13.49 6.39 -13.35
N LYS A 47 13.23 6.89 -12.15
CA LYS A 47 13.56 8.26 -11.78
C LYS A 47 15.08 8.39 -11.58
N ASP A 48 15.62 9.56 -11.90
CA ASP A 48 17.00 9.91 -11.54
C ASP A 48 17.07 10.45 -10.12
N PHE A 49 18.26 10.41 -9.49
CA PHE A 49 18.47 10.91 -8.12
C PHE A 49 18.01 12.35 -7.88
N LYS A 50 17.96 13.17 -8.94
CA LYS A 50 17.49 14.57 -8.88
C LYS A 50 15.96 14.68 -8.86
N ASP A 51 15.26 13.69 -9.42
CA ASP A 51 13.79 13.67 -9.54
C ASP A 51 13.12 12.84 -8.43
N TYR A 52 13.90 12.41 -7.43
CA TYR A 52 13.36 11.66 -6.31
C TYR A 52 12.48 12.57 -5.46
N ASP A 53 11.27 12.09 -5.21
CA ASP A 53 10.36 12.68 -4.26
C ASP A 53 10.83 12.32 -2.85
N TRP A 54 11.77 13.12 -2.36
CA TRP A 54 12.29 13.04 -1.00
C TRP A 54 11.20 13.27 0.04
N MET A 55 10.20 14.08 -0.28
CA MET A 55 9.08 14.34 0.62
C MET A 55 8.20 13.09 0.77
N ARG A 56 8.01 12.29 -0.29
CA ARG A 56 7.35 10.98 -0.22
C ARG A 56 8.15 10.01 0.63
N ILE A 57 9.47 9.93 0.45
CA ILE A 57 10.34 9.08 1.28
C ILE A 57 10.21 9.47 2.77
N LEU A 58 10.19 10.77 3.07
CA LEU A 58 10.01 11.28 4.43
C LEU A 58 8.63 10.91 5.01
N ARG A 59 7.55 11.09 4.25
CA ARG A 59 6.18 10.68 4.67
C ARG A 59 6.13 9.19 5.03
N TYR A 60 6.74 8.34 4.21
CA TYR A 60 6.87 6.90 4.48
C TYR A 60 7.65 6.64 5.78
N GLY A 61 8.75 7.34 6.01
CA GLY A 61 9.54 7.25 7.24
C GLY A 61 8.77 7.66 8.48
N LEU A 62 8.07 8.80 8.42
CA LEU A 62 7.24 9.29 9.52
C LEU A 62 6.07 8.34 9.81
N PHE A 63 5.39 7.85 8.77
CA PHE A 63 4.29 6.90 8.93
C PHE A 63 4.78 5.57 9.53
N GLY A 64 5.90 5.03 9.02
CA GLY A 64 6.49 3.80 9.52
C GLY A 64 6.94 3.89 10.98
N SER A 65 7.58 4.99 11.35
CA SER A 65 8.14 5.18 12.70
C SER A 65 7.10 5.63 13.74
N CYS A 66 6.24 6.58 13.42
CA CYS A 66 5.32 7.19 14.38
C CYS A 66 3.99 6.44 14.49
N TYR A 67 3.56 5.72 13.45
CA TYR A 67 2.28 5.03 13.44
C TYR A 67 2.43 3.51 13.39
N VAL A 68 3.10 2.97 12.37
CA VAL A 68 3.17 1.51 12.15
C VAL A 68 3.91 0.81 13.29
N ALA A 69 5.05 1.35 13.74
CA ALA A 69 5.83 0.73 14.79
C ALA A 69 5.09 0.63 16.15
N PRO A 70 4.43 1.69 16.67
CA PRO A 70 3.59 1.58 17.88
C PRO A 70 2.43 0.60 17.73
N THR A 71 1.70 0.65 16.61
CA THR A 71 0.55 -0.24 16.40
C THR A 71 1.00 -1.70 16.30
N LEU A 72 2.11 -1.98 15.60
CA LEU A 72 2.64 -3.34 15.53
C LEU A 72 3.15 -3.82 16.88
N TYR A 73 3.80 -2.96 17.66
CA TYR A 73 4.23 -3.31 19.01
C TYR A 73 3.04 -3.69 19.89
N ALA A 74 1.95 -2.93 19.83
CA ALA A 74 0.71 -3.26 20.54
C ALA A 74 0.16 -4.63 20.10
N TRP A 75 0.12 -4.90 18.79
CA TRP A 75 -0.30 -6.18 18.24
C TRP A 75 0.56 -7.35 18.75
N LEU A 76 1.89 -7.23 18.65
CA LEU A 76 2.82 -8.26 19.09
C LEU A 76 2.69 -8.53 20.60
N ARG A 77 2.48 -7.49 21.41
CA ARG A 77 2.24 -7.64 22.85
C ARG A 77 0.93 -8.39 23.11
N CYS A 78 -0.15 -8.03 22.43
CA CYS A 78 -1.44 -8.74 22.53
C CYS A 78 -1.30 -10.21 22.11
N ALA A 79 -0.65 -10.48 20.97
CA ALA A 79 -0.44 -11.83 20.46
C ALA A 79 0.42 -12.69 21.40
N SER A 80 1.44 -12.11 22.03
CA SER A 80 2.27 -12.80 23.03
C SER A 80 1.53 -13.07 24.33
N THR A 81 0.63 -12.18 24.77
CA THR A 81 -0.22 -12.43 25.95
C THR A 81 -1.27 -13.50 25.69
N MET A 82 -1.91 -13.48 24.52
CA MET A 82 -2.96 -14.43 24.15
C MET A 82 -2.41 -15.84 23.87
N TRP A 83 -1.20 -15.93 23.31
CA TRP A 83 -0.56 -17.20 22.96
C TRP A 83 0.91 -17.22 23.42
N PRO A 84 1.18 -17.60 24.67
CA PRO A 84 2.53 -17.60 25.22
C PRO A 84 3.41 -18.73 24.68
N GLN A 85 2.82 -19.76 24.07
CA GLN A 85 3.58 -20.90 23.55
C GLN A 85 4.28 -20.59 22.22
N THR A 86 5.46 -21.18 22.05
CA THR A 86 6.26 -21.09 20.82
C THR A 86 6.38 -22.47 20.20
N ASN A 87 5.36 -22.86 19.42
CA ASN A 87 5.35 -24.10 18.64
C ASN A 87 4.79 -23.81 17.23
N LEU A 88 5.06 -24.68 16.26
CA LEU A 88 4.64 -24.48 14.86
C LEU A 88 3.12 -24.30 14.71
N ARG A 89 2.33 -25.03 15.50
CA ARG A 89 0.85 -24.95 15.49
C ARG A 89 0.36 -23.58 15.96
N VAL A 90 0.93 -23.07 17.05
CA VAL A 90 0.64 -21.74 17.59
C VAL A 90 1.19 -20.65 16.67
N GLY A 91 2.33 -20.88 16.02
CA GLY A 91 2.85 -19.99 14.98
C GLY A 91 1.91 -19.85 13.79
N ALA A 92 1.38 -20.96 13.29
CA ALA A 92 0.38 -20.96 12.22
C ALA A 92 -0.93 -20.29 12.66
N LEU A 93 -1.40 -20.55 13.89
CA LEU A 93 -2.58 -19.90 14.44
C LEU A 93 -2.38 -18.39 14.57
N LYS A 94 -1.23 -17.94 15.10
CA LYS A 94 -0.87 -16.52 15.19
C LYS A 94 -0.83 -15.88 13.80
N ALA A 95 -0.22 -16.53 12.83
CA ALA A 95 -0.17 -16.05 11.44
C ALA A 95 -1.57 -15.94 10.83
N ALA A 96 -2.44 -16.92 11.05
CA ALA A 96 -3.82 -16.88 10.56
C ALA A 96 -4.63 -15.74 11.22
N VAL A 97 -4.53 -15.60 12.54
CA VAL A 97 -5.19 -14.52 13.28
C VAL A 97 -4.68 -13.15 12.82
N GLU A 98 -3.36 -13.00 12.67
CA GLU A 98 -2.75 -11.78 12.16
C GLU A 98 -3.25 -11.45 10.75
N GLN A 99 -3.36 -12.45 9.88
CA GLN A 99 -3.83 -12.26 8.50
C GLN A 99 -5.30 -11.85 8.41
N ILE A 100 -6.13 -12.24 9.37
CA ILE A 100 -7.58 -11.93 9.39
C ILE A 100 -7.88 -10.63 10.11
N SER A 101 -7.06 -10.23 11.10
CA SER A 101 -7.32 -9.07 11.96
C SER A 101 -6.37 -7.91 11.68
N TYR A 102 -5.09 -8.08 12.00
CA TYR A 102 -4.10 -7.03 11.94
C TYR A 102 -3.70 -6.66 10.51
N ALA A 103 -3.51 -7.63 9.62
CA ALA A 103 -3.07 -7.36 8.25
C ALA A 103 -4.10 -6.53 7.45
N PRO A 104 -5.42 -6.81 7.50
CA PRO A 104 -6.43 -5.95 6.89
C PRO A 104 -6.43 -4.54 7.48
N PHE A 105 -6.36 -4.44 8.81
CA PHE A 105 -6.31 -3.16 9.51
C PHE A 105 -5.07 -2.34 9.11
N ALA A 106 -3.90 -2.95 9.11
CA ALA A 106 -2.63 -2.32 8.78
C ALA A 106 -2.59 -1.88 7.31
N THR A 107 -3.11 -2.72 6.39
CA THR A 107 -3.17 -2.40 4.95
C THR A 107 -4.11 -1.24 4.68
N THR A 108 -5.31 -1.25 5.27
CA THR A 108 -6.28 -0.14 5.18
C THR A 108 -5.68 1.14 5.75
N SER A 109 -5.09 1.08 6.94
CA SER A 109 -4.49 2.23 7.60
C SER A 109 -3.30 2.79 6.82
N PHE A 110 -2.51 1.92 6.18
CA PHE A 110 -1.40 2.32 5.32
C PHE A 110 -1.90 3.10 4.11
N TYR A 111 -2.82 2.55 3.31
CA TYR A 111 -3.32 3.28 2.14
C TYR A 111 -4.04 4.56 2.55
N PHE A 112 -4.94 4.48 3.53
CA PHE A 112 -5.68 5.64 4.01
C PHE A 112 -4.75 6.74 4.54
N GLY A 113 -3.82 6.38 5.43
CA GLY A 113 -2.87 7.32 6.03
C GLY A 113 -1.91 7.93 5.00
N MET A 114 -1.42 7.12 4.05
CA MET A 114 -0.58 7.62 2.98
C MET A 114 -1.35 8.56 2.04
N SER A 115 -2.58 8.24 1.66
CA SER A 115 -3.42 9.12 0.82
C SER A 115 -3.73 10.45 1.51
N LEU A 116 -3.94 10.44 2.83
CA LEU A 116 -4.08 11.67 3.61
C LEU A 116 -2.79 12.50 3.64
N LEU A 117 -1.63 11.86 3.83
CA LEU A 117 -0.32 12.54 3.80
C LEU A 117 0.04 13.07 2.41
N GLU A 118 -0.52 12.50 1.36
CA GLU A 118 -0.44 12.99 -0.02
C GLU A 118 -1.44 14.12 -0.33
N GLY A 119 -2.36 14.42 0.58
CA GLY A 119 -3.33 15.52 0.44
C GLY A 119 -4.57 15.19 -0.39
N LYS A 120 -4.88 13.90 -0.61
CA LYS A 120 -6.05 13.46 -1.41
C LYS A 120 -7.41 13.67 -0.73
N GLY A 121 -7.42 14.17 0.51
CA GLY A 121 -8.64 14.32 1.31
C GLY A 121 -9.20 12.99 1.82
N PHE A 122 -10.27 13.07 2.62
CA PHE A 122 -10.89 11.90 3.24
C PHE A 122 -11.54 10.98 2.19
N ASP A 123 -12.35 11.55 1.29
CA ASP A 123 -13.06 10.77 0.27
C ASP A 123 -12.11 10.08 -0.70
N GLY A 124 -11.05 10.78 -1.13
CA GLY A 124 -10.00 10.21 -1.98
C GLY A 124 -9.21 9.09 -1.28
N ALA A 125 -8.98 9.20 0.02
CA ALA A 125 -8.35 8.15 0.80
C ALA A 125 -9.23 6.89 0.93
N VAL A 126 -10.55 7.07 1.12
CA VAL A 126 -11.51 5.95 1.16
C VAL A 126 -11.60 5.26 -0.21
N GLU A 127 -11.62 6.02 -1.29
CA GLU A 127 -11.64 5.47 -2.65
C GLU A 127 -10.36 4.68 -2.96
N GLU A 128 -9.20 5.20 -2.57
CA GLU A 128 -7.92 4.52 -2.79
C GLU A 128 -7.81 3.21 -2.01
N VAL A 129 -8.32 3.17 -0.78
CA VAL A 129 -8.46 1.92 -0.02
C VAL A 129 -9.37 0.95 -0.77
N LYS A 130 -10.57 1.38 -1.17
CA LYS A 130 -11.53 0.48 -1.86
C LYS A 130 -10.96 -0.12 -3.15
N ASP A 131 -10.13 0.63 -3.86
CA ASP A 131 -9.53 0.16 -5.11
C ASP A 131 -8.33 -0.77 -4.90
N LYS A 132 -7.41 -0.41 -3.99
CA LYS A 132 -6.14 -1.11 -3.81
C LYS A 132 -6.21 -2.25 -2.81
N PHE A 133 -7.11 -2.17 -1.83
CA PHE A 133 -7.22 -3.13 -0.74
C PHE A 133 -7.56 -4.56 -1.21
N PRO A 134 -8.60 -4.80 -2.04
CA PRO A 134 -9.01 -6.17 -2.38
C PRO A 134 -7.91 -6.94 -3.10
N LYS A 135 -7.25 -6.29 -4.07
CA LYS A 135 -6.12 -6.87 -4.82
C LYS A 135 -4.92 -7.14 -3.92
N THR A 136 -4.64 -6.25 -2.98
CA THR A 136 -3.54 -6.44 -2.01
C THR A 136 -3.82 -7.65 -1.12
N LEU A 137 -5.07 -7.80 -0.66
CA LEU A 137 -5.49 -8.89 0.21
C LEU A 137 -5.40 -10.25 -0.50
N GLU A 138 -5.84 -10.31 -1.77
CA GLU A 138 -5.80 -11.52 -2.60
C GLU A 138 -4.37 -12.04 -2.78
N ILE A 139 -3.39 -11.15 -2.97
CA ILE A 139 -1.99 -11.57 -3.09
C ILE A 139 -1.41 -11.90 -1.71
N ALA A 140 -1.76 -11.11 -0.69
CA ALA A 140 -1.25 -11.28 0.66
C ALA A 140 -1.63 -12.62 1.27
N ILE A 141 -2.88 -13.08 1.06
CA ILE A 141 -3.38 -14.34 1.65
C ILE A 141 -2.62 -15.57 1.15
N CYS A 142 -2.00 -15.51 -0.03
CA CYS A 142 -1.21 -16.61 -0.59
C CYS A 142 0.23 -16.62 -0.07
N ILE A 143 0.85 -15.44 0.06
CA ILE A 143 2.30 -15.32 0.30
C ILE A 143 2.62 -15.10 1.79
N ILE A 144 1.86 -14.24 2.45
CA ILE A 144 2.18 -13.76 3.81
C ILE A 144 2.01 -14.85 4.87
N PRO A 145 0.96 -15.71 4.85
CA PRO A 145 0.84 -16.81 5.81
C PRO A 145 2.01 -17.80 5.77
N LEU A 146 2.55 -18.08 4.58
CA LEU A 146 3.72 -18.93 4.41
C LEU A 146 4.96 -18.29 5.05
N LEU A 147 5.22 -17.01 4.74
CA LEU A 147 6.33 -16.26 5.30
C LEU A 147 6.22 -16.11 6.82
N GLN A 148 5.02 -15.86 7.35
CA GLN A 148 4.80 -15.73 8.79
C GLN A 148 4.90 -17.07 9.52
N THR A 149 4.49 -18.17 8.90
CA THR A 149 4.70 -19.52 9.45
C THR A 149 6.20 -19.81 9.57
N ILE A 150 7.00 -19.46 8.56
CA ILE A 150 8.47 -19.54 8.62
C ILE A 150 9.03 -18.65 9.73
N ASN A 151 8.54 -17.41 9.84
CA ASN A 151 9.01 -16.43 10.83
C ASN A 151 8.75 -16.89 12.28
N PHE A 152 7.53 -17.33 12.60
CA PHE A 152 7.20 -17.79 13.96
C PHE A 152 7.74 -19.20 14.26
N GLY A 153 7.88 -20.03 13.22
CA GLY A 153 8.25 -21.44 13.37
C GLY A 153 9.74 -21.74 13.33
N LEU A 154 10.50 -21.07 12.46
CA LEU A 154 11.92 -21.35 12.23
C LEU A 154 12.84 -20.25 12.74
N ILE A 155 12.38 -18.99 12.79
CA ILE A 155 13.23 -17.86 13.16
C ILE A 155 13.18 -17.61 14.69
N PRO A 156 14.35 -17.56 15.37
CA PRO A 156 14.42 -17.22 16.78
C PRO A 156 13.84 -15.82 17.06
N GLU A 157 13.13 -15.67 18.18
CA GLU A 157 12.41 -14.44 18.56
C GLU A 157 13.21 -13.13 18.38
N PRO A 158 14.49 -13.03 18.78
CA PRO A 158 15.25 -11.79 18.60
C PRO A 158 15.48 -11.41 17.13
N LYS A 159 15.42 -12.37 16.20
CA LYS A 159 15.68 -12.20 14.77
C LYS A 159 14.42 -11.98 13.93
N ARG A 160 13.23 -12.29 14.47
CA ARG A 160 11.95 -12.20 13.73
C ARG A 160 11.68 -10.83 13.13
N ILE A 161 11.98 -9.76 13.89
CA ILE A 161 11.82 -8.37 13.39
C ILE A 161 12.70 -8.10 12.17
N PHE A 162 13.92 -8.64 12.11
CA PHE A 162 14.81 -8.43 10.97
C PHE A 162 14.36 -9.21 9.74
N PHE A 163 13.94 -10.46 9.92
CA PHE A 163 13.34 -11.26 8.83
C PHE A 163 12.08 -10.58 8.29
N ASN A 164 11.21 -10.11 9.20
CA ASN A 164 10.02 -9.37 8.86
C ASN A 164 10.32 -8.10 8.07
N SER A 165 11.27 -7.31 8.57
CA SER A 165 11.74 -6.08 7.92
C SER A 165 12.26 -6.35 6.52
N PHE A 166 13.03 -7.43 6.33
CA PHE A 166 13.61 -7.79 5.05
C PHE A 166 12.54 -8.11 4.01
N TYR A 167 11.64 -9.06 4.26
CA TYR A 167 10.60 -9.40 3.27
C TYR A 167 9.61 -8.24 3.07
N ASN A 168 9.38 -7.40 4.09
CA ASN A 168 8.47 -6.27 4.00
C ASN A 168 8.94 -5.19 3.01
N ILE A 169 10.24 -5.01 2.82
CA ILE A 169 10.77 -4.11 1.78
C ILE A 169 10.33 -4.60 0.39
N PHE A 170 10.48 -5.89 0.11
CA PHE A 170 10.05 -6.48 -1.15
C PHE A 170 8.54 -6.40 -1.33
N TRP A 171 7.78 -6.69 -0.27
CA TRP A 171 6.33 -6.58 -0.28
C TRP A 171 5.85 -5.16 -0.63
N LEU A 172 6.33 -4.14 0.11
CA LEU A 172 5.96 -2.75 -0.11
C LEU A 172 6.37 -2.25 -1.51
N THR A 173 7.52 -2.69 -2.00
CA THR A 173 7.98 -2.35 -3.36
C THR A 173 7.11 -3.02 -4.43
N PHE A 174 6.77 -4.29 -4.24
CA PHE A 174 5.96 -5.08 -5.16
C PHE A 174 4.52 -4.53 -5.27
N ILE A 175 3.83 -4.32 -4.14
CA ILE A 175 2.46 -3.80 -4.16
C ILE A 175 2.41 -2.42 -4.83
N SER A 176 3.38 -1.55 -4.53
CA SER A 176 3.49 -0.23 -5.13
C SER A 176 3.66 -0.31 -6.65
N HIS A 177 4.49 -1.23 -7.12
CA HIS A 177 4.68 -1.46 -8.55
C HIS A 177 3.40 -1.95 -9.22
N THR A 178 2.75 -2.98 -8.67
CA THR A 178 1.51 -3.58 -9.20
C THR A 178 0.37 -2.56 -9.25
N HIS A 179 0.18 -1.78 -8.18
CA HIS A 179 -0.86 -0.75 -8.15
C HIS A 179 -0.63 0.32 -9.20
N ARG A 180 0.62 0.78 -9.36
CA ARG A 180 0.94 1.79 -10.36
C ARG A 180 0.73 1.29 -11.79
N MET A 181 1.02 0.02 -12.08
CA MET A 181 0.72 -0.57 -13.39
C MET A 181 -0.79 -0.61 -13.64
N ASN A 182 -1.58 -0.98 -12.64
CA ASN A 182 -3.04 -0.96 -12.73
C ASN A 182 -3.57 0.45 -12.97
N ASP A 183 -3.05 1.46 -12.27
CA ASP A 183 -3.46 2.86 -12.42
C ASP A 183 -3.17 3.35 -13.86
N LYS A 184 -2.01 3.01 -14.42
CA LYS A 184 -1.66 3.32 -15.82
C LYS A 184 -2.58 2.62 -16.83
N ALA A 185 -2.89 1.34 -16.62
CA ALA A 185 -3.77 0.58 -17.50
C ALA A 185 -5.20 1.16 -17.51
N LYS A 186 -5.73 1.53 -16.35
CA LYS A 186 -7.03 2.20 -16.23
C LYS A 186 -7.05 3.56 -16.94
N ALA A 187 -6.00 4.36 -16.77
CA ALA A 187 -5.89 5.65 -17.45
C ALA A 187 -5.87 5.49 -18.98
N GLN A 188 -5.13 4.49 -19.49
CA GLN A 188 -5.08 4.19 -20.92
C GLN A 188 -6.43 3.70 -21.46
N GLN A 189 -7.15 2.85 -20.71
CA GLN A 189 -8.51 2.42 -21.07
C GLN A 189 -9.50 3.60 -21.07
N ALA A 190 -9.43 4.50 -20.10
CA ALA A 190 -10.28 5.69 -20.06
C ALA A 190 -10.02 6.61 -21.27
N GLN A 191 -8.76 6.77 -21.69
CA GLN A 191 -8.40 7.54 -22.89
C GLN A 191 -8.93 6.88 -24.18
N LEU A 192 -8.78 5.56 -24.31
CA LEU A 192 -9.30 4.78 -25.45
C LEU A 192 -10.83 4.87 -25.55
N GLN A 193 -11.54 4.87 -24.41
CA GLN A 193 -13.00 5.01 -24.36
C GLN A 193 -13.48 6.46 -24.60
N ALA A 194 -12.66 7.46 -24.27
CA ALA A 194 -12.98 8.86 -24.49
C ALA A 194 -12.87 9.28 -25.97
N GLN A 195 -11.96 8.69 -26.75
CA GLN A 195 -11.76 9.01 -28.17
C GLN A 195 -13.04 8.87 -29.03
N PRO A 196 -13.79 7.75 -28.99
CA PRO A 196 -15.04 7.61 -29.75
C PRO A 196 -16.12 8.61 -29.31
N ARG A 197 -16.20 8.91 -28.00
CA ARG A 197 -17.17 9.90 -27.48
C ARG A 197 -16.83 11.33 -27.91
N GLN A 198 -15.55 11.67 -28.00
CA GLN A 198 -15.11 12.97 -28.51
C GLN A 198 -15.44 13.11 -30.00
N GLN A 199 -15.21 12.05 -30.78
CA GLN A 199 -15.59 12.02 -32.20
C GLN A 199 -17.11 12.14 -32.38
N LEU A 200 -17.92 11.40 -31.60
CA LEU A 200 -19.38 11.52 -31.64
C LEU A 200 -19.88 12.93 -31.28
N LYS A 201 -19.27 13.60 -30.29
CA LYS A 201 -19.59 14.99 -29.97
C LYS A 201 -19.22 15.96 -31.09
N GLN A 202 -18.07 15.75 -31.75
CA GLN A 202 -17.66 16.54 -32.91
C GLN A 202 -18.61 16.35 -34.10
N PHE A 203 -18.99 15.10 -34.39
CA PHE A 203 -20.00 14.78 -35.39
C PHE A 203 -21.36 15.40 -35.04
N GLN A 204 -21.82 15.31 -33.79
CA GLN A 204 -23.06 15.97 -33.36
C GLN A 204 -23.00 17.49 -33.49
N HIS A 205 -21.85 18.12 -33.24
CA HIS A 205 -21.67 19.56 -33.44
C HIS A 205 -21.62 19.95 -34.94
N HIS A 206 -21.18 19.05 -35.83
CA HIS A 206 -21.28 19.26 -37.28
C HIS A 206 -22.70 18.97 -37.81
N LEU A 207 -23.44 18.08 -37.16
CA LEU A 207 -24.83 17.74 -37.42
C LEU A 207 -25.84 18.62 -36.68
N SER A 208 -25.40 19.68 -35.99
CA SER A 208 -26.33 20.67 -35.46
C SER A 208 -27.01 21.38 -36.62
N VAL A 209 -28.08 20.77 -37.14
CA VAL A 209 -28.97 21.32 -38.14
C VAL A 209 -29.40 22.69 -37.62
N PRO A 210 -29.18 23.79 -38.37
CA PRO A 210 -29.71 25.08 -37.96
C PRO A 210 -31.22 24.90 -37.75
N LYS A 211 -31.70 25.25 -36.56
CA LYS A 211 -33.14 25.37 -36.28
C LYS A 211 -33.69 26.52 -37.13
N ASN A 212 -33.86 26.28 -38.43
CA ASN A 212 -34.71 27.11 -39.27
C ASN A 212 -36.13 26.58 -39.09
N GLU A 213 -36.86 27.17 -38.15
CA GLU A 213 -38.31 27.01 -37.98
C GLU A 213 -39.11 27.63 -39.15
N SER A 214 -38.58 27.62 -40.37
CA SER A 214 -39.18 28.27 -41.55
C SER A 214 -39.57 27.30 -42.67
N PHE A 215 -39.44 25.98 -42.48
CA PHE A 215 -39.81 24.97 -43.47
C PHE A 215 -40.82 23.97 -42.91
N ILE A 216 -41.98 24.47 -42.46
CA ILE A 216 -43.20 23.66 -42.40
C ILE A 216 -44.13 24.20 -43.50
N PRO A 217 -44.28 23.49 -44.63
CA PRO A 217 -45.35 23.81 -45.57
C PRO A 217 -46.68 23.59 -44.85
N LYS A 218 -47.47 24.66 -44.69
CA LYS A 218 -48.86 24.55 -44.21
C LYS A 218 -49.63 23.68 -45.22
N ALA A 219 -49.93 22.45 -44.83
CA ALA A 219 -50.80 21.57 -45.59
C ALA A 219 -52.27 22.05 -45.44
N ASN A 220 -52.79 22.54 -46.56
CA ASN A 220 -54.17 22.45 -47.06
C ASN A 220 -55.36 22.87 -46.16
N ASN A 221 -55.91 24.04 -46.49
CA ASN A 221 -57.36 24.20 -46.66
C ASN A 221 -57.74 23.79 -48.09
N VAL A 222 -58.07 22.52 -48.31
CA VAL A 222 -58.77 22.06 -49.52
C VAL A 222 -59.78 20.99 -49.13
N LEU A 223 -60.85 21.40 -48.45
CA LEU A 223 -62.12 20.69 -48.36
C LEU A 223 -63.24 21.74 -48.26
N ALA A 224 -63.57 22.32 -49.41
CA ALA A 224 -64.79 23.09 -49.62
C ALA A 224 -65.26 22.78 -51.05
N LEU A 225 -65.87 21.61 -51.22
CA LEU A 225 -66.90 21.26 -52.20
C LEU A 225 -67.62 20.00 -51.71
#